data_AF-A0A7W3J5E9-F1
#
_entry.id   AF-A0A7W3J5E9-F1
#
_cell.length_a   1.000
_cell.length_b   1.000
_cell.length_c   1.000
_cell.angle_alpha   90.00
_cell.angle_beta   90.00
_cell.angle_gamma   90.00
#
_symmetry.space_group_name_H-M   'P 1'
#
loop_
_entity.id
_entity.type
_entity.pdbx_description
1 polymer ?
#
loop_
_entity_poly.entity_id
_entity_poly.type
_entity_poly.pdbx_seq_one_letter_code
_entity_poly.pdbx_strand_id
1 'polypeptide(L)'
;MSFDLTILATTPDTSDDEIRAQAMRCAAGRDHPEGDHDARIVAFYEALREVYPDSGPASRGGETPWASSPVEAGIDRVTMNL
;
A
#
# COMPACT_ATOMS: atom_id res chain seq x y z
N MET A 1 -5.90 6.43 -17.91
CA MET A 1 -6.74 5.82 -16.86
C MET A 1 -5.79 5.28 -15.83
N SER A 2 -5.96 5.63 -14.56
CA SER A 2 -5.23 5.00 -13.46
C SER A 2 -6.16 4.13 -12.63
N PHE A 3 -5.60 3.20 -11.88
CA PHE A 3 -6.32 2.37 -10.93
C PHE A 3 -5.52 2.17 -9.65
N ASP A 4 -6.22 1.88 -8.56
CA ASP A 4 -5.60 1.56 -7.29
C ASP A 4 -5.36 0.06 -7.19
N LEU A 5 -4.11 -0.32 -6.88
CA LEU A 5 -3.72 -1.66 -6.51
C LEU A 5 -3.37 -1.69 -5.02
N THR A 6 -4.18 -2.39 -4.23
CA THR A 6 -3.95 -2.56 -2.79
C THR A 6 -3.44 -3.96 -2.50
N ILE A 7 -2.30 -4.04 -1.81
CA ILE A 7 -1.72 -5.26 -1.26
C ILE A 7 -2.01 -5.29 0.24
N LEU A 8 -2.54 -6.40 0.74
CA LEU A 8 -2.94 -6.58 2.13
C LEU A 8 -2.17 -7.73 2.79
N ALA A 9 -1.72 -7.52 4.01
CA ALA A 9 -1.33 -8.58 4.92
C ALA A 9 -2.59 -9.18 5.54
N THR A 10 -2.83 -10.45 5.22
CA THR A 10 -3.98 -11.19 5.70
C THR A 10 -3.55 -12.57 6.21
N THR A 11 -4.48 -13.30 6.83
CA THR A 11 -4.29 -14.68 7.25
C THR A 11 -5.05 -15.63 6.31
N PRO A 12 -4.63 -16.89 6.15
CA PRO A 12 -5.25 -17.83 5.21
C PRO A 12 -6.74 -18.12 5.48
N ASP A 13 -7.18 -17.88 6.70
CA ASP A 13 -8.55 -18.06 7.19
C ASP A 13 -9.40 -16.79 7.11
N THR A 14 -8.85 -15.66 6.68
CA THR A 14 -9.62 -14.42 6.48
C THR A 14 -10.59 -14.60 5.32
N SER A 15 -11.86 -14.28 5.55
CA SER A 15 -12.90 -14.35 4.52
C SER A 15 -12.79 -13.23 3.49
N ASP A 16 -13.33 -13.45 2.29
CA ASP A 16 -13.38 -12.44 1.22
C ASP A 16 -14.05 -11.13 1.66
N ASP A 17 -15.08 -11.22 2.51
CA ASP A 17 -15.78 -10.04 3.03
C ASP A 17 -14.92 -9.27 4.04
N GLU A 18 -14.13 -9.97 4.86
CA GLU A 18 -13.15 -9.34 5.75
C GLU A 18 -12.00 -8.70 4.98
N ILE A 19 -11.49 -9.36 3.92
CA ILE A 19 -10.49 -8.79 3.02
C ILE A 19 -11.03 -7.51 2.36
N ARG A 20 -12.27 -7.55 1.86
CA ARG A 20 -12.91 -6.37 1.25
C ARG A 20 -13.11 -5.25 2.28
N ALA A 21 -13.57 -5.59 3.48
CA ALA A 21 -13.71 -4.63 4.56
C ALA A 21 -12.35 -3.98 4.86
N GLN A 22 -11.28 -4.78 5.03
CA GLN A 22 -9.91 -4.33 5.27
C GLN A 22 -9.38 -3.40 4.18
N ALA A 23 -9.62 -3.73 2.90
CA ALA A 23 -9.27 -2.86 1.77
C ALA A 23 -10.02 -1.52 1.82
N MET A 24 -11.29 -1.52 2.22
CA MET A 24 -12.16 -0.34 2.20
C MET A 24 -12.05 0.52 3.47
N ARG A 25 -11.42 0.04 4.56
CA ARG A 25 -11.31 0.77 5.85
C ARG A 25 -10.82 2.20 5.67
N CYS A 26 -9.68 2.44 5.00
CA CYS A 26 -9.20 3.83 4.85
C CYS A 26 -9.93 4.64 3.77
N ALA A 27 -10.53 4.01 2.75
CA ALA A 27 -11.33 4.74 1.75
C ALA A 27 -12.56 5.40 2.40
N ALA A 28 -13.05 4.83 3.51
CA ALA A 28 -14.14 5.40 4.29
C ALA A 28 -13.70 6.50 5.27
N GLY A 29 -12.40 6.81 5.36
CA GLY A 29 -11.82 7.77 6.31
C GLY A 29 -12.04 7.38 7.78
N ARG A 30 -12.38 6.12 8.05
CA ARG A 30 -12.75 5.61 9.38
C ARG A 30 -11.72 4.57 9.80
N ASP A 31 -11.01 4.92 10.86
CA ASP A 31 -9.99 4.13 11.55
C ASP A 31 -8.75 3.82 10.71
N HIS A 32 -7.72 4.65 10.93
CA HIS A 32 -6.35 4.19 10.77
C HIS A 32 -6.00 3.45 12.07
N PRO A 33 -6.06 2.11 12.11
CA PRO A 33 -5.73 1.37 13.31
C PRO A 33 -4.33 1.76 13.79
N GLU A 34 -4.23 2.20 15.05
CA GLU A 34 -2.95 2.44 15.71
C GLU A 34 -2.30 1.09 16.01
N GLY A 35 -1.03 0.92 15.63
CA GLY A 35 -0.31 -0.33 15.85
C GLY A 35 1.02 -0.38 15.11
N ASP A 36 1.77 -1.45 15.37
CA ASP A 36 3.00 -1.74 14.65
C ASP A 36 2.68 -2.17 13.22
N HIS A 37 3.57 -1.81 12.29
CA HIS A 37 3.45 -2.23 10.90
C HIS A 37 3.73 -3.73 10.79
N ASP A 38 2.90 -4.45 10.03
CA ASP A 38 3.13 -5.83 9.67
C ASP A 38 4.44 -5.93 8.88
N ALA A 39 5.36 -6.75 9.40
CA ALA A 39 6.70 -6.89 8.84
C ALA A 39 6.70 -7.32 7.37
N ARG A 40 5.67 -8.06 6.90
CA ARG A 40 5.54 -8.47 5.50
C ARG A 40 5.23 -7.29 4.60
N ILE A 41 4.43 -6.35 5.08
CA ILE A 41 4.08 -5.13 4.36
C ILE A 41 5.25 -4.15 4.33
N VAL A 42 5.96 -4.01 5.45
CA VAL A 42 7.20 -3.24 5.50
C VAL A 42 8.20 -3.78 4.50
N ALA A 43 8.49 -5.09 4.53
CA ALA A 43 9.43 -5.73 3.62
C ALA A 43 9.00 -5.58 2.14
N PHE A 44 7.70 -5.72 1.84
CA PHE A 44 7.17 -5.50 0.49
C PHE A 44 7.37 -4.05 0.05
N TYR A 45 7.02 -3.08 0.90
CA TYR A 45 7.12 -1.65 0.60
C TYR A 45 8.57 -1.21 0.37
N GLU A 46 9.50 -1.71 1.19
CA GLU A 46 10.93 -1.44 1.04
C GLU A 46 11.45 -1.99 -0.29
N ALA A 47 11.20 -3.27 -0.59
CA ALA A 47 11.60 -3.88 -1.86
C ALA A 47 10.99 -3.17 -3.08
N LEU A 48 9.73 -2.73 -2.97
CA LEU A 48 9.06 -1.97 -4.02
C LEU A 48 9.78 -0.64 -4.30
N ARG A 49 10.18 0.08 -3.26
CA ARG A 49 10.82 1.40 -3.37
C ARG A 49 12.28 1.34 -3.79
N GLU A 50 12.95 0.22 -3.58
CA GLU A 50 14.29 -0.01 -4.15
C GLU A 50 14.26 -0.02 -5.68
N VAL A 51 13.20 -0.58 -6.26
CA VAL A 51 13.03 -0.67 -7.73
C VAL A 51 12.32 0.57 -8.29
N TYR A 52 11.28 1.03 -7.60
CA TYR A 52 10.41 2.13 -8.02
C TYR A 52 10.29 3.18 -6.90
N PRO A 53 11.25 4.11 -6.80
CA PRO A 53 11.25 5.12 -5.75
C PRO A 53 9.98 5.99 -5.82
N ASP A 54 9.29 6.18 -4.70
CA ASP A 54 8.08 7.00 -4.59
C ASP A 54 8.34 8.40 -3.97
N SER A 55 9.58 8.66 -3.56
CA SER A 55 9.97 9.85 -2.82
C SER A 55 11.44 10.23 -3.04
N GLY A 56 11.75 11.49 -2.74
CA GLY A 56 13.09 12.05 -2.88
C GLY A 56 13.48 12.39 -4.33
N PRO A 57 14.76 12.74 -4.58
CA PRO A 57 15.23 13.11 -5.92
C PRO A 57 15.14 11.97 -6.94
N ALA A 58 15.31 10.73 -6.49
CA ALA A 58 15.28 9.54 -7.35
C ALA A 58 13.90 9.29 -7.97
N SER A 59 12.80 9.66 -7.30
CA SER A 59 11.44 9.51 -7.85
C SER A 59 11.09 10.54 -8.92
N ARG A 60 11.91 11.59 -9.10
CA ARG A 60 11.70 12.64 -10.12
C ARG A 60 12.38 12.34 -11.45
N GLY A 61 13.29 11.35 -11.48
CA GLY A 61 14.23 11.14 -12.58
C GLY A 61 14.00 9.87 -13.41
N GLY A 62 13.03 9.02 -13.07
CA GLY A 62 12.79 7.74 -13.74
C GLY A 62 11.32 7.50 -14.09
N GLU A 63 11.07 6.55 -14.99
CA GLU A 63 9.74 6.03 -15.32
C GLU A 63 9.18 5.20 -14.15
N THR A 64 8.82 5.87 -13.05
CA THR A 64 8.08 5.21 -11.98
C THR A 64 6.66 4.89 -12.47
N PRO A 65 6.10 3.72 -12.15
CA PRO A 65 4.75 3.37 -12.56
C PRO A 65 3.67 4.13 -11.77
N TRP A 66 4.08 4.98 -10.82
CA TRP A 66 3.19 5.72 -9.95
C TRP A 66 2.47 6.85 -10.70
N ALA A 67 1.16 6.73 -10.85
CA ALA A 67 0.31 7.83 -11.26
C ALA A 67 0.10 8.86 -10.13
N SER A 68 0.28 8.44 -8.86
CA SER A 68 0.35 9.32 -7.70
C SER A 68 1.46 8.87 -6.75
N SER A 69 2.22 9.82 -6.20
CA SER A 69 3.29 9.59 -5.24
C SER A 69 3.22 10.60 -4.08
N PRO A 70 3.57 10.22 -2.84
CA PRO A 70 4.08 8.91 -2.43
C PRO A 70 2.99 7.81 -2.45
N VAL A 71 3.42 6.56 -2.46
CA VAL A 71 2.52 5.40 -2.35
C VAL A 71 1.92 5.40 -0.93
N GLU A 72 0.63 5.08 -0.80
CA GLU A 72 -0.04 5.04 0.50
C GLU A 72 0.31 3.74 1.22
N ALA A 73 0.83 3.82 2.45
CA ALA A 73 1.09 2.67 3.31
C ALA A 73 0.29 2.80 4.62
N GLY A 74 -0.34 1.70 5.02
CA GLY A 74 -0.94 1.51 6.34
C GLY A 74 -0.24 0.40 7.11
N ILE A 75 -0.70 0.11 8.34
CA ILE A 75 -0.05 -0.89 9.20
C ILE A 75 -0.02 -2.29 8.58
N ASP A 76 -1.02 -2.62 7.75
CA ASP A 76 -1.25 -3.96 7.20
C ASP A 76 -1.40 -3.94 5.68
N ARG A 77 -1.06 -2.83 5.02
CA ARG A 77 -1.33 -2.64 3.60
C ARG A 77 -0.46 -1.61 2.90
N VAL A 78 -0.39 -1.75 1.58
CA VAL A 78 0.15 -0.74 0.66
C VAL A 78 -0.82 -0.56 -0.49
N THR A 79 -1.17 0.69 -0.83
CA THR A 79 -2.00 1.06 -1.97
C THR A 79 -1.20 1.90 -2.95
N MET A 80 -1.02 1.38 -4.17
CA MET A 80 -0.34 2.05 -5.28
C MET A 80 -1.36 2.58 -6.28
N ASN A 81 -1.20 3.81 -6.72
CA ASN A 81 -1.94 4.34 -7.87
C ASN A 81 -1.09 4.17 -9.13
N LEU A 82 -1.58 3.39 -10.09
CA LEU A 82 -0.89 2.99 -11.33
C LEU A 82 -1.59 3.57 -12.56
#